data_AF-A0A2W6DU19-F1
#
_entry.id   AF-A0A2W6DU19-F1
#
_cell.length_a   1.000
_cell.length_b   1.000
_cell.length_c   1.000
_cell.angle_alpha   90.00
_cell.angle_beta   90.00
_cell.angle_gamma   90.00
#
_symmetry.space_group_name_H-M   'P 1'
#
loop_
_entity.id
_entity.type
_entity.pdbx_description
1 polymer ?
#
loop_
_entity_poly.entity_id
_entity_poly.type
_entity_poly.pdbx_seq_one_letter_code
_entity_poly.pdbx_strand_id
1 'polypeptide(L)'
;MTYGDVAEFVGTRAVRMVGRVLSHDGGTVPWHRVLRADGTCAEHIYDEQRQRLLSEGVRFIGHRVDLASHRWDGGSPDSHA
;
A
#
# COMPACT_ATOMS: atom_id res chain seq x y z
N MET A 1 -1.22 -2.63 4.04
CA MET A 1 -0.54 -3.63 3.20
C MET A 1 0.80 -3.07 2.77
N THR A 2 1.86 -3.88 2.75
CA THR A 2 3.21 -3.48 2.36
C THR A 2 3.55 -3.94 0.94
N TYR A 3 4.59 -3.37 0.32
CA TYR A 3 5.11 -3.88 -0.96
C TYR A 3 5.55 -5.36 -0.88
N GLY A 4 5.99 -5.80 0.30
CA GLY A 4 6.31 -7.22 0.56
C GLY A 4 5.05 -8.08 0.51
N ASP A 5 3.98 -7.66 1.20
CA ASP A 5 2.70 -8.36 1.21
C ASP A 5 2.12 -8.52 -0.21
N VAL A 6 2.23 -7.48 -1.05
CA VAL A 6 1.77 -7.55 -2.44
C VAL A 6 2.59 -8.56 -3.24
N ALA A 7 3.92 -8.57 -3.06
CA ALA A 7 4.80 -9.50 -3.76
C ALA A 7 4.52 -10.96 -3.34
N GLU A 8 4.31 -11.20 -2.05
CA GLU A 8 3.90 -12.51 -1.53
C GLU A 8 2.54 -12.94 -2.08
N PHE A 9 1.55 -12.04 -2.09
CA PHE A 9 0.20 -12.32 -2.58
C PHE A 9 0.19 -12.73 -4.07
N VAL A 10 0.99 -12.07 -4.91
CA VAL A 10 1.10 -12.41 -6.34
C VAL A 10 2.14 -13.52 -6.63
N GLY A 11 2.71 -14.13 -5.60
CA GLY A 11 3.68 -15.23 -5.73
C GLY A 11 5.02 -14.83 -6.36
N THR A 12 5.41 -13.55 -6.27
CA THR A 12 6.67 -13.04 -6.83
C THR A 12 7.65 -12.62 -5.76
N ARG A 13 8.95 -12.78 -6.04
CA ARG A 13 10.02 -12.18 -5.22
C ARG A 13 10.42 -10.78 -5.72
N ALA A 14 9.82 -10.30 -6.81
CA ALA A 14 10.19 -9.06 -7.49
C ALA A 14 9.51 -7.81 -6.89
N VAL A 15 9.74 -7.54 -5.60
CA VAL A 15 9.15 -6.40 -4.87
C VAL A 15 9.36 -5.06 -5.59
N ARG A 16 10.54 -4.84 -6.19
CA ARG A 16 10.85 -3.62 -6.95
C ARG A 16 10.05 -3.50 -8.24
N MET A 17 9.73 -4.62 -8.88
CA MET A 17 8.92 -4.64 -10.10
C MET A 17 7.47 -4.28 -9.77
N VAL A 18 6.94 -4.81 -8.67
CA VAL A 18 5.61 -4.42 -8.15
C VAL A 18 5.53 -2.91 -7.94
N GLY A 19 6.52 -2.33 -7.25
CA GLY A 19 6.59 -0.87 -7.08
C GLY A 19 6.58 -0.12 -8.41
N ARG A 20 7.38 -0.57 -9.39
CA ARG A 20 7.46 0.06 -10.71
C ARG A 20 6.14 0.00 -11.49
N VAL A 21 5.43 -1.13 -11.43
CA VAL A 21 4.10 -1.28 -12.07
C VAL A 21 3.10 -0.35 -11.40
N LEU A 22 3.05 -0.32 -10.07
CA LEU A 22 2.15 0.56 -9.32
C LEU A 22 2.42 2.05 -9.59
N SER A 23 3.68 2.45 -9.77
CA SER A 23 4.03 3.83 -10.15
C SER A 23 3.66 4.18 -11.59
N HIS A 24 3.42 3.20 -12.46
CA HIS A 24 3.16 3.43 -13.89
C HIS A 24 1.70 3.23 -14.30
N ASP A 25 0.85 2.76 -13.38
CA ASP A 25 -0.54 2.34 -13.65
C ASP A 25 -1.51 3.48 -14.02
N GLY A 26 -1.08 4.75 -14.02
CA GLY A 26 -1.90 5.87 -14.50
C GLY A 26 -3.12 6.19 -13.61
N GLY A 27 -3.23 5.58 -12.43
CA GLY A 27 -4.18 5.95 -11.38
C GLY A 27 -5.38 5.00 -11.20
N THR A 28 -5.39 3.84 -11.86
CA THR A 28 -6.51 2.87 -11.75
C THR A 28 -6.39 2.03 -10.47
N VAL A 29 -5.16 1.75 -10.04
CA VAL A 29 -4.83 1.00 -8.84
C VAL A 29 -4.56 1.95 -7.67
N PRO A 30 -5.09 1.70 -6.45
CA PRO A 30 -4.87 2.54 -5.27
C PRO A 30 -3.46 2.31 -4.68
N TRP A 31 -2.42 2.65 -5.44
CA TRP A 31 -1.02 2.45 -5.09
C TRP A 31 -0.64 3.11 -3.75
N HIS A 32 -1.34 4.19 -3.36
CA HIS A 32 -1.06 4.91 -2.11
C HIS A 32 -1.31 4.08 -0.85
N ARG A 33 -2.07 2.99 -0.95
CA ARG A 33 -2.32 2.04 0.16
C ARG A 33 -1.17 1.06 0.39
N VAL A 34 -0.18 1.02 -0.50
CA VAL A 34 0.97 0.11 -0.41
C VAL A 34 2.15 0.84 0.23
N LEU A 35 2.50 0.43 1.45
CA LEU A 35 3.52 1.07 2.27
C LEU A 35 4.84 0.30 2.26
N ARG A 36 5.90 0.93 2.76
CA ARG A 36 7.14 0.23 3.09
C ARG A 36 6.92 -0.75 4.25
N ALA A 37 7.84 -1.70 4.41
CA ALA A 37 7.74 -2.74 5.44
C ALA A 37 7.67 -2.19 6.88
N ASP A 38 8.20 -0.99 7.11
CA ASP A 38 8.16 -0.27 8.38
C ASP A 38 6.89 0.59 8.59
N GLY A 39 5.95 0.54 7.63
CA GLY A 39 4.72 1.33 7.65
C GLY A 39 4.89 2.78 7.20
N THR A 40 6.06 3.16 6.69
CA THR A 40 6.29 4.52 6.16
C THR A 40 5.85 4.65 4.70
N CYS A 41 5.51 5.87 4.29
CA CYS A 41 5.26 6.20 2.88
C CYS A 41 6.57 6.09 2.07
N ALA A 42 6.45 5.85 0.77
CA ALA A 42 7.59 5.81 -0.13
C ALA A 42 8.16 7.23 -0.34
N GLU A 43 9.47 7.39 -0.17
CA GLU A 43 10.15 8.70 -0.11
C GLU A 43 9.91 9.57 -1.36
N HIS A 44 9.99 8.98 -2.55
CA HIS A 44 9.84 9.69 -3.83
C HIS A 44 8.42 10.18 -4.14
N ILE A 45 7.41 9.75 -3.37
CA ILE A 45 5.98 10.10 -3.53
C ILE A 45 5.34 10.40 -2.16
N TYR A 46 6.17 10.75 -1.17
CA TYR A 46 5.78 10.81 0.23
C TYR A 46 4.57 11.72 0.45
N ASP A 47 4.61 12.94 -0.08
CA ASP A 47 3.57 13.95 0.15
C ASP A 47 2.23 13.53 -0.46
N GLU A 48 2.25 13.08 -1.72
CA GLU A 48 1.04 12.63 -2.41
C GLU A 48 0.45 11.38 -1.73
N GLN A 49 1.30 10.41 -1.40
CA GLN A 49 0.87 9.19 -0.73
C GLN A 49 0.23 9.51 0.62
N ARG A 50 0.88 10.35 1.42
CA ARG A 50 0.39 10.76 2.73
C ARG A 50 -0.92 11.53 2.62
N GLN A 51 -1.06 12.45 1.66
CA GLN A 51 -2.30 13.19 1.45
C GLN A 51 -3.47 12.26 1.11
N ARG A 52 -3.28 11.33 0.16
CA ARG A 52 -4.32 10.36 -0.21
C ARG A 52 -4.72 9.48 0.97
N LEU A 53 -3.76 9.00 1.75
CA LEU A 53 -4.02 8.19 2.96
C LEU A 53 -4.79 8.98 4.03
N LEU A 54 -4.43 10.25 4.25
CA LEU A 54 -5.16 11.12 5.17
C LEU A 54 -6.59 11.39 4.70
N SER A 55 -6.81 11.58 3.40
CA SER A 55 -8.15 11.74 2.81
C SER A 55 -9.01 10.48 2.98
N GLU A 56 -8.40 9.30 3.09
CA GLU A 56 -9.09 8.05 3.42
C GLU A 56 -9.28 7.82 4.94
N GLY A 57 -8.82 8.75 5.78
CA GLY A 57 -8.94 8.64 7.24
C GLY A 57 -7.90 7.73 7.90
N VAL A 58 -6.81 7.39 7.18
CA VAL A 58 -5.72 6.55 7.72
C VAL A 58 -4.97 7.30 8.81
N ARG A 59 -4.78 6.64 9.96
CA ARG A 59 -4.06 7.21 11.10
C ARG A 59 -2.55 7.01 10.97
N PHE A 60 -1.81 8.06 11.33
CA PHE A 60 -0.36 8.07 11.40
C PHE A 60 0.12 8.21 12.84
N ILE A 61 1.17 7.46 13.19
CA ILE A 61 1.94 7.59 14.43
C ILE A 61 3.29 8.20 14.06
N GLY A 62 3.38 9.53 14.09
CA GLY A 62 4.53 10.25 13.54
C GLY A 62 4.56 10.18 12.01
N HIS A 63 5.59 9.55 11.44
CA HIS A 63 5.79 9.42 9.98
C HIS A 63 5.39 8.04 9.42
N ARG A 64 4.89 7.14 10.27
CA ARG A 64 4.44 5.79 9.90
C ARG A 64 2.93 5.66 10.08
N VAL A 65 2.29 4.87 9.24
CA VAL A 65 0.89 4.46 9.42
C VAL A 65 0.81 3.48 10.59
N ASP A 66 -0.27 3.59 11.37
CA ASP A 66 -0.63 2.55 12.34
C ASP A 66 -1.10 1.28 11.59
N LEU A 67 -0.13 0.45 11.20
CA LEU A 67 -0.38 -0.80 10.49
C LEU A 67 -1.23 -1.78 11.29
N ALA A 68 -1.25 -1.71 12.63
CA ALA A 68 -2.07 -2.62 13.44
C ALA A 68 -3.55 -2.29 13.29
N SER A 69 -3.89 -1.00 13.26
CA SER A 69 -5.27 -0.51 13.08
C SER A 69 -5.77 -0.59 11.63
N HIS A 70 -4.86 -0.69 10.65
CA HIS A 70 -5.17 -0.65 9.22
C HIS A 70 -4.58 -1.84 8.44
N ARG A 71 -4.32 -2.97 9.10
CA ARG A 71 -3.80 -4.16 8.42
C ARG A 71 -4.88 -4.71 7.50
N TRP A 72 -4.52 -4.95 6.25
CA TRP A 72 -5.37 -5.74 5.36
C TRP A 72 -5.28 -7.20 5.80
N ASP A 73 -6.42 -7.81 6.08
CA ASP A 73 -6.58 -9.17 6.59
C ASP A 73 -6.65 -10.23 5.48
N GLY A 74 -6.51 -9.83 4.22
CA GLY A 74 -6.58 -10.74 3.08
C GLY A 74 -7.98 -11.27 2.82
N GLY A 75 -9.03 -10.54 3.25
CA GLY A 75 -10.43 -10.87 2.96
C GLY A 75 -10.57 -11.34 1.52
N SER A 76 -10.99 -12.61 1.37
CA SER A 76 -11.24 -13.27 0.10
C SER A 76 -12.03 -12.34 -0.83
N PRO A 77 -11.77 -12.33 -2.15
CA PRO A 77 -12.63 -11.58 -3.06
C PRO A 77 -14.06 -12.02 -2.76
N ASP A 78 -14.90 -11.06 -2.39
CA ASP A 78 -16.31 -11.27 -2.15
C ASP A 78 -16.86 -12.07 -3.34
N SER A 79 -17.27 -13.32 -3.09
CA SER A 79 -18.09 -14.08 -4.02
C SER A 79 -19.42 -13.33 -4.15
N HIS A 80 -19.47 -12.35 -5.03
CA HIS A 80 -20.73 -11.84 -5.54
C HIS A 80 -21.14 -12.70 -6.74
N ALA A 81 -22.03 -13.64 -6.41
CA ALA A 81 -23.14 -14.21 -7.18
C ALA A 81 -23.02 -14.35 -8.70
#